data_AF-A0A935CSN9-F1
#
_entry.id   AF-A0A935CSN9-F1
#
_cell.length_a   1.000
_cell.length_b   1.000
_cell.length_c   1.000
_cell.angle_alpha   90.00
_cell.angle_beta   90.00
_cell.angle_gamma   90.00
#
_symmetry.space_group_name_H-M   'P 1'
#
loop_
_entity.id
_entity.type
_entity.pdbx_description
1 polymer ?
#
loop_
_entity_poly.entity_id
_entity_poly.type
_entity_poly.pdbx_seq_one_letter_code
_entity_poly.pdbx_strand_id
1 'polypeptide(L)' 'MLAQNDHPEWGARPLRRIIRKFVREPLADYLLTQEPPPGAVLRLDPGVTGLVLTPGA' A
#
# COMPACT_ATOMS: atom_id res chain seq x y z
N MET A 1 10.48 -1.67 5.29
CA MET A 1 9.06 -2.00 5.56
C MET A 1 8.72 -3.47 5.33
N LEU A 2 9.17 -4.11 4.23
CA LEU A 2 9.07 -5.57 4.05
C LEU A 2 9.93 -6.39 5.05
N ALA A 3 11.01 -5.79 5.57
CA ALA A 3 11.81 -6.30 6.68
C ALA A 3 11.08 -6.32 8.04
N GLN A 4 9.76 -6.15 8.08
CA GLN A 4 8.95 -6.42 9.27
C GLN A 4 8.35 -7.84 9.24
N ASN A 5 8.65 -8.61 8.19
CA ASN A 5 8.29 -10.02 8.07
C ASN A 5 9.45 -10.95 8.47
N ASP A 6 10.28 -10.54 9.44
CA ASP A 6 11.51 -11.24 9.81
C ASP A 6 11.28 -12.45 10.75
N HIS A 7 10.02 -12.81 11.01
CA HIS A 7 9.63 -13.95 11.85
C HIS A 7 9.12 -15.12 10.99
N PRO A 8 10.01 -16.02 10.53
CA PRO A 8 9.62 -17.17 9.72
C PRO A 8 8.58 -18.07 10.40
N GLU A 9 8.57 -18.12 11.73
CA GLU A 9 7.60 -18.85 12.56
C GLU A 9 6.15 -18.39 12.38
N TRP A 10 5.91 -17.17 11.89
CA TRP A 10 4.56 -16.63 11.64
C TRP A 10 4.12 -16.73 10.18
N GLY A 11 5.03 -17.17 9.30
CA GLY A 11 4.83 -17.20 7.86
C GLY A 11 4.39 -15.85 7.28
N ALA A 12 3.51 -15.86 6.28
CA ALA A 12 3.03 -14.66 5.61
C ALA A 12 1.88 -13.92 6.34
N ARG A 13 1.47 -14.34 7.55
CA ARG A 13 0.38 -13.67 8.29
C ARG A 13 0.69 -12.19 8.57
N PRO A 14 1.90 -11.80 9.03
CA PRO A 14 2.26 -10.40 9.23
C PRO A 14 2.25 -9.61 7.91
N LEU A 15 2.68 -10.22 6.80
CA LEU A 15 2.72 -9.59 5.48
C LEU A 15 1.32 -9.14 5.03
N ARG A 16 0.30 -9.97 5.24
CA ARG A 16 -1.10 -9.61 4.93
C ARG A 16 -1.57 -8.39 5.72
N ARG A 17 -1.15 -8.24 6.97
CA ARG A 17 -1.49 -7.08 7.80
C ARG A 17 -0.74 -5.82 7.36
N ILE A 18 0.54 -5.94 7.00
CA ILE A 18 1.36 -4.83 6.47
C ILE A 18 0.77 -4.31 5.16
N ILE A 19 0.44 -5.18 4.21
CA ILE A 19 -0.18 -4.78 2.93
C ILE A 19 -1.53 -4.08 3.17
N ARG A 20 -2.36 -4.61 4.09
CA ARG A 20 -3.62 -3.94 4.43
C ARG A 20 -3.38 -2.51 4.91
N LYS A 21 -2.54 -2.34 5.93
CA LYS A 21 -2.32 -1.05 6.59
C LYS A 21 -1.65 -0.02 5.68
N PHE A 22 -0.64 -0.43 4.91
CA PHE A 22 0.21 0.52 4.19
C PHE A 22 -0.15 0.66 2.70
N VAL A 23 -0.96 -0.25 2.14
CA VAL A 23 -1.38 -0.18 0.73
C VAL A 23 -2.89 0.01 0.63
N ARG A 24 -3.68 -0.88 1.23
CA ARG A 24 -5.14 -0.89 1.00
C ARG A 24 -5.86 0.26 1.68
N GLU A 25 -5.46 0.63 2.90
CA GLU A 25 -6.07 1.75 3.63
C GLU A 25 -5.83 3.10 2.90
N PRO A 26 -4.57 3.50 2.56
CA PRO A 26 -4.34 4.72 1.80
C PRO A 26 -4.99 4.73 0.41
N LEU A 27 -5.07 3.57 -0.25
CA LEU A 27 -5.74 3.46 -1.54
C LEU A 27 -7.26 3.68 -1.41
N ALA A 28 -7.88 3.19 -0.34
CA ALA A 28 -9.30 3.43 -0.09
C ALA A 28 -9.56 4.94 0.11
N ASP A 29 -8.72 5.60 0.91
CA ASP A 29 -8.81 7.05 1.12
C ASP A 29 -8.62 7.83 -0.19
N TYR A 30 -7.65 7.42 -1.02
CA TYR A 30 -7.44 8.01 -2.35
C TYR A 30 -8.65 7.85 -3.27
N LEU A 31 -9.24 6.65 -3.35
CA LEU A 31 -10.42 6.39 -4.18
C LEU A 31 -11.63 7.24 -3.75
N LEU A 32 -11.81 7.43 -2.44
CA LEU A 32 -12.90 8.22 -1.88
C LEU A 32 -12.71 9.73 -2.07
N THR A 33 -11.47 10.21 -2.16
CA THR A 33 -11.17 11.65 -2.19
C THR A 33 -10.87 12.20 -3.59
N GLN A 34 -10.28 11.38 -4.46
CA GLN A 34 -9.81 11.82 -5.78
C GLN A 34 -10.70 11.35 -6.93
N GLU A 35 -11.67 10.46 -6.66
CA GLU A 35 -12.59 9.87 -7.65
C GLU A 35 -11.91 9.57 -9.00
N PRO A 36 -10.82 8.80 -9.01
CA PRO A 36 -10.07 8.57 -10.24
C PRO A 36 -10.95 7.81 -11.25
N PRO A 37 -10.75 8.04 -12.56
CA PRO A 37 -11.52 7.35 -13.59
C PRO A 37 -11.30 5.82 -13.50
N PRO A 38 -12.30 5.01 -13.88
CA PRO A 38 -12.14 3.57 -13.97
C PRO A 38 -10.94 3.21 -14.85
N GLY A 39 -10.08 2.31 -14.35
CA GLY A 39 -8.85 1.92 -15.05
C GLY A 39 -7.64 2.81 -14.78
N ALA A 40 -7.73 3.80 -13.88
CA ALA A 40 -6.58 4.60 -13.45
C ALA A 40 -5.45 3.71 -12.91
N VAL A 41 -4.24 3.98 -13.39
CA VAL A 41 -3.02 3.33 -12.92
C VAL A 41 -2.44 4.18 -11.79
N LEU A 42 -2.06 3.54 -10.68
CA LEU A 42 -1.39 4.21 -9.57
C LEU A 42 -0.05 3.55 -9.33
N ARG A 43 0.98 4.38 -9.12
CA ARG A 43 2.31 3.94 -8.76
C ARG A 43 2.51 4.10 -7.26
N LEU A 44 3.07 3.07 -6.65
CA LEU A 44 3.41 3.03 -5.23
C LEU A 44 4.93 3.07 -5.11
N ASP A 45 5.47 4.18 -4.62
CA ASP A 45 6.90 4.33 -4.40
C ASP A 45 7.21 4.41 -2.88
N PRO A 46 8.38 3.92 -2.45
CA PRO A 46 8.81 4.06 -1.06
C PRO A 46 9.11 5.54 -0.74
N GLY A 47 8.40 6.09 0.24
CA GLY A 47 8.64 7.41 0.81
C GLY A 47 9.26 7.35 2.20
N VAL A 48 9.53 8.53 2.77
CA VAL A 48 10.21 8.69 4.06
C VAL A 48 9.40 8.10 5.22
N THR A 49 8.07 8.23 5.18
CA THR A 49 7.15 7.83 6.27
C THR A 49 6.27 6.64 5.92
N GLY A 50 6.33 6.13 4.68
CA GLY A 50 5.40 5.12 4.18
C GLY A 50 5.44 4.99 2.66
N LEU A 51 4.41 4.37 2.09
CA LEU A 51 4.23 4.31 0.64
C LEU A 51 3.57 5.60 0.16
N VAL A 52 4.12 6.18 -0.91
CA VAL A 52 3.55 7.35 -1.58
C VAL A 52 2.82 6.88 -2.83
N LEU A 53 1.55 7.23 -2.93
CA LEU A 53 0.74 6.95 -4.12
C LEU A 53 0.87 8.12 -5.08
N THR A 54 1.31 7.84 -6.31
CA THR A 54 1.36 8.82 -7.40
C THR A 54 0.50 8.32 -8.57
N PRO A 55 -0.25 9.20 -9.26
CA PRO A 55 -0.94 8.83 -10.48
C PRO A 55 0.05 8.32 -11.53
N GLY A 56 -0.18 7.11 -12.03
CA GLY A 56 0.51 6.59 -13.20
C GLY A 56 -0.15 7.18 -14.45
N ALA A 57 0.65 7.84 -15.27
CA ALA A 57 0.25 8.35 -16.58
C ALA A 57 -0.24 7.24 -17.51
#